data_AF-A0A518V9C8-F1
#
_entry.id   AF-A0A518V9C8-F1
#
_cell.length_a   1.000
_cell.length_b   1.000
_cell.length_c   1.000
_cell.angle_alpha   90.00
_cell.angle_beta   90.00
_cell.angle_gamma   90.00
#
_symmetry.space_group_name_H-M   'P 1'
#
loop_
_entity.id
_entity.type
_entity.pdbx_description
1 polymer ?
#
loop_
_entity_poly.entity_id
_entity_poly.type
_entity_poly.pdbx_seq_one_letter_code
_entity_poly.pdbx_strand_id
1 'polypeptide(L)'
;MAFETIVHEGKLYRKVDRRVKKGDRYVTPKKNRFNADLTKGKVYELQKDEWGRLFFRDNADDARYFPLEAEDVYVLEAVEDAAPITLISTTPAVEKTYTLQVTDSTLATIRNAALLLPVEIGMGLLAQFEAIRQS
;
A
#
# COMPACT_ATOMS: atom_id res chain seq x y z
N MET A 1 -4.71 -4.06 -15.80
CA MET A 1 -5.08 -2.78 -15.14
C MET A 1 -4.20 -2.66 -13.91
N ALA A 2 -3.46 -1.56 -13.75
CA ALA A 2 -2.65 -1.34 -12.56
C ALA A 2 -3.55 -0.90 -11.40
N PHE A 3 -3.54 -1.64 -10.30
CA PHE A 3 -4.22 -1.25 -9.07
C PHE A 3 -3.24 -0.48 -8.18
N GLU A 4 -3.70 0.60 -7.55
CA GLU A 4 -2.87 1.38 -6.65
C GLU A 4 -2.73 0.67 -5.30
N THR A 5 -1.49 0.51 -4.81
CA THR A 5 -1.20 -0.17 -3.54
C THR A 5 -0.58 0.77 -2.51
N ILE A 6 -0.69 0.41 -1.24
CA ILE A 6 -0.03 1.09 -0.12
C ILE A 6 0.54 0.06 0.86
N VAL A 7 1.67 0.37 1.48
CA VAL A 7 2.22 -0.41 2.60
C VAL A 7 1.82 0.25 3.92
N HIS A 8 1.22 -0.52 4.82
CA HIS A 8 0.85 -0.08 6.16
C HIS A 8 1.17 -1.19 7.16
N GLU A 9 1.89 -0.88 8.24
CA GLU A 9 2.33 -1.87 9.25
C GLU A 9 3.06 -3.08 8.64
N GLY A 10 3.89 -2.85 7.62
CA GLY A 10 4.64 -3.92 6.94
C GLY A 10 3.80 -4.85 6.05
N LYS A 11 2.51 -4.55 5.85
CA LYS A 11 1.60 -5.32 4.98
C LYS A 11 1.23 -4.51 3.74
N LEU A 12 1.13 -5.18 2.61
CA LEU A 12 0.68 -4.59 1.35
C LEU A 12 -0.85 -4.61 1.26
N TYR A 13 -1.44 -3.47 0.91
CA TYR A 13 -2.87 -3.32 0.69
C TYR A 13 -3.15 -2.76 -0.70
N ARG A 14 -4.21 -3.25 -1.34
CA ARG A 14 -4.79 -2.64 -2.55
C ARG A 14 -5.83 -1.60 -2.15
N LYS A 15 -5.81 -0.45 -2.84
CA LYS A 15 -6.87 0.56 -2.74
C LYS A 15 -8.06 0.13 -3.59
N VAL A 16 -9.22 -0.02 -2.94
CA VAL A 16 -10.46 -0.43 -3.62
C VAL A 16 -11.49 0.67 -3.49
N ASP A 17 -12.00 1.11 -4.64
CA ASP A 17 -13.09 2.07 -4.70
C ASP A 17 -14.43 1.34 -4.53
N ARG A 18 -14.87 1.22 -3.27
CA ARG A 18 -16.14 0.61 -2.92
C ARG A 18 -16.63 1.12 -1.57
N ARG A 19 -17.91 0.88 -1.29
CA ARG A 19 -18.50 1.16 0.01
C ARG A 19 -17.79 0.36 1.12
N VAL A 20 -17.54 1.03 2.24
CA VAL A 20 -17.08 0.41 3.48
C VAL A 20 -18.15 -0.54 4.01
N LYS A 21 -17.75 -1.75 4.37
CA LYS A 21 -18.62 -2.80 4.91
C LYS A 21 -18.06 -3.37 6.21
N LYS A 22 -18.91 -4.08 6.95
CA LYS A 22 -18.50 -4.81 8.16
C LYS A 22 -17.36 -5.78 7.82
N GLY A 23 -16.25 -5.67 8.55
CA GLY A 23 -15.06 -6.50 8.37
C GLY A 23 -13.90 -5.76 7.70
N ASP A 24 -14.15 -4.62 7.06
CA ASP A 24 -13.08 -3.74 6.62
C ASP A 24 -12.33 -3.17 7.83
N ARG A 25 -11.01 -3.04 7.69
CA ARG A 25 -10.15 -2.59 8.80
C ARG A 25 -9.58 -1.19 8.58
N TYR A 26 -9.21 -0.85 7.36
CA TYR A 26 -8.56 0.42 7.08
C TYR A 26 -9.15 1.11 5.85
N VAL A 27 -9.09 2.45 5.87
CA VAL A 27 -9.44 3.32 4.76
C VAL A 27 -8.36 4.36 4.54
N THR A 28 -8.34 4.94 3.34
CA THR A 28 -7.48 6.09 3.04
C THR A 28 -8.24 7.16 2.24
N PRO A 29 -8.14 8.45 2.59
CA PRO A 29 -8.84 9.50 1.84
C PRO A 29 -8.34 9.63 0.40
N LYS A 30 -9.26 9.82 -0.54
CA LYS A 30 -8.95 10.09 -1.95
C LYS A 30 -8.42 11.52 -2.16
N LYS A 31 -8.80 12.44 -1.26
CA LYS A 31 -8.48 13.88 -1.30
C LYS A 31 -8.16 14.39 0.11
N ASN A 32 -7.46 15.52 0.20
CA ASN A 32 -7.40 16.28 1.45
C ASN A 32 -8.79 16.90 1.67
N ARG A 33 -9.30 16.88 2.90
CA ARG A 33 -10.59 17.49 3.23
C ARG A 33 -10.45 18.27 4.51
N PHE A 34 -10.70 19.59 4.43
CA PHE A 34 -10.36 20.60 5.45
C PHE A 34 -8.91 20.43 5.90
N ASN A 35 -8.00 21.35 5.58
CA ASN A 35 -6.54 21.11 5.64
C ASN A 35 -5.98 20.48 6.94
N ALA A 36 -6.72 20.49 8.04
CA ALA A 36 -6.42 19.75 9.26
C ALA A 36 -6.99 18.32 9.32
N ASP A 37 -8.21 18.04 8.85
CA ASP A 37 -9.01 16.88 9.24
C ASP A 37 -8.57 15.58 8.55
N LEU A 38 -8.58 15.56 7.20
CA LEU A 38 -8.24 14.37 6.40
C LEU A 38 -7.06 14.63 5.48
N THR A 39 -6.05 13.77 5.57
CA THR A 39 -4.88 13.78 4.68
C THR A 39 -5.01 12.68 3.64
N LYS A 40 -4.93 13.05 2.35
CA LYS A 40 -4.89 12.14 1.22
C LYS A 40 -3.77 11.11 1.43
N GLY A 41 -4.10 9.83 1.26
CA GLY A 41 -3.12 8.75 1.37
C GLY A 41 -2.75 8.33 2.79
N LYS A 42 -3.15 9.10 3.84
CA LYS A 42 -3.01 8.65 5.23
C LYS A 42 -3.96 7.48 5.49
N VAL A 43 -3.53 6.54 6.31
CA VAL A 43 -4.33 5.37 6.69
C VAL A 43 -5.06 5.66 7.99
N TYR A 44 -6.35 5.36 8.02
CA TYR A 44 -7.19 5.46 9.20
C TYR A 44 -7.81 4.10 9.50
N GLU A 45 -7.78 3.70 10.78
CA GLU A 45 -8.36 2.45 11.24
C GLU A 45 -9.86 2.62 11.53
N LEU A 46 -10.65 1.67 11.04
CA LEU A 46 -12.09 1.60 11.25
C LEU A 46 -12.39 1.03 12.63
N GLN A 47 -13.23 1.73 13.36
CA GLN A 47 -13.78 1.36 14.66
C GLN A 47 -15.28 1.12 14.56
N LYS A 48 -15.84 0.49 15.58
CA LYS A 48 -17.29 0.27 15.73
C LYS A 48 -17.75 0.88 17.03
N ASP A 49 -18.87 1.60 16.98
CA ASP A 49 -19.54 2.05 18.20
C ASP A 49 -20.41 0.93 18.81
N GLU A 50 -21.08 1.25 19.92
CA GLU A 50 -21.97 0.34 20.64
C GLU A 50 -23.17 -0.16 19.80
N TRP A 51 -23.53 0.55 18.73
CA TRP A 51 -24.58 0.17 17.79
C TRP A 51 -24.02 -0.52 16.53
N GLY A 52 -22.71 -0.78 16.47
CA GLY A 52 -22.05 -1.42 15.35
C GLY A 52 -21.86 -0.51 14.12
N ARG A 53 -22.05 0.81 14.25
CA ARG A 53 -21.78 1.77 13.18
C ARG A 53 -20.29 1.95 13.03
N LEU A 54 -19.83 1.89 11.78
CA LEU A 54 -18.42 2.09 11.46
C LEU A 54 -18.08 3.57 11.47
N PHE A 55 -16.95 3.90 12.08
CA PHE A 55 -16.36 5.24 12.06
C PHE A 55 -14.83 5.14 12.08
N PHE A 56 -14.15 6.24 11.81
CA PHE A 56 -12.73 6.39 12.15
C PHE A 56 -12.51 7.76 12.78
N ARG A 57 -11.40 7.94 13.50
CA ARG A 57 -11.01 9.24 14.06
C ARG A 57 -10.10 9.95 13.08
N ASP A 58 -10.42 11.20 12.77
CA ASP A 58 -9.61 12.00 11.86
C ASP A 58 -8.35 12.57 12.56
N ASN A 59 -7.64 13.49 11.91
CA ASN A 59 -6.42 14.06 12.49
C ASN A 59 -6.67 14.96 13.72
N ALA A 60 -7.89 15.47 13.89
CA ALA A 60 -8.31 16.28 15.03
C ALA A 60 -8.94 15.42 16.14
N ASP A 61 -8.91 14.09 15.99
CA ASP A 61 -9.55 13.10 16.86
C ASP A 61 -11.09 13.06 16.75
N ASP A 62 -11.68 13.72 15.75
CA ASP A 62 -13.12 13.72 15.54
C ASP A 62 -13.60 12.43 14.89
N ALA A 63 -14.71 11.88 15.40
CA ALA A 63 -15.32 10.67 14.87
C ALA A 63 -16.05 10.96 13.53
N ARG A 64 -15.64 10.27 12.47
CA ARG A 64 -16.26 10.34 11.14
C ARG A 64 -17.02 9.05 10.85
N TYR A 65 -18.35 9.13 10.91
CA TYR A 65 -19.26 8.01 10.69
C TYR A 65 -19.58 7.80 9.21
N PHE A 66 -19.79 6.55 8.81
CA PHE A 66 -20.28 6.21 7.48
C PHE A 66 -21.82 6.25 7.40
N PRO A 67 -22.43 6.73 6.30
CA PRO A 67 -21.80 7.08 5.02
C PRO A 67 -21.26 8.52 5.01
N LEU A 68 -19.93 8.67 5.09
CA LEU A 68 -19.27 9.75 4.37
C LEU A 68 -19.70 9.61 2.91
N GLU A 69 -19.97 10.71 2.21
CA GLU A 69 -20.26 10.66 0.77
C GLU A 69 -19.32 9.63 0.14
N ALA A 70 -19.89 8.58 -0.46
CA ALA A 70 -19.28 7.26 -0.64
C ALA A 70 -18.00 7.26 -1.49
N GLU A 71 -17.49 8.43 -1.85
CA GLU A 71 -16.43 8.72 -2.78
C GLU A 71 -15.19 9.35 -2.14
N ASP A 72 -15.19 9.66 -0.83
CA ASP A 72 -14.07 10.36 -0.21
C ASP A 72 -12.94 9.44 0.28
N VAL A 73 -13.14 8.12 0.32
CA VAL A 73 -12.11 7.15 0.76
C VAL A 73 -11.99 5.94 -0.16
N TYR A 74 -10.81 5.32 -0.18
CA TYR A 74 -10.60 3.95 -0.63
C TYR A 74 -10.61 2.99 0.56
N VAL A 75 -11.13 1.79 0.37
CA VAL A 75 -10.95 0.68 1.32
C VAL A 75 -9.62 -0.01 1.04
N LEU A 76 -8.88 -0.36 2.10
CA LEU A 76 -7.63 -1.09 1.99
C LEU A 76 -7.86 -2.57 2.23
N GLU A 77 -7.69 -3.38 1.19
CA GLU A 77 -7.77 -4.83 1.27
C GLU A 77 -6.36 -5.43 1.25
N ALA A 78 -6.07 -6.34 2.19
CA ALA A 78 -4.78 -6.98 2.27
C ALA A 78 -4.51 -7.81 1.00
N VAL A 79 -3.26 -7.79 0.54
CA VAL A 79 -2.78 -8.66 -0.53
C VAL A 79 -2.12 -9.86 0.14
N GLU A 80 -2.83 -10.99 0.25
CA GLU A 80 -2.43 -12.13 1.09
C GLU A 80 -1.25 -12.97 0.53
N ASP A 81 -0.83 -12.77 -0.72
CA ASP A 81 0.15 -13.63 -1.41
C ASP A 81 1.53 -13.00 -1.69
N ALA A 82 1.99 -12.04 -0.88
CA ALA A 82 3.34 -11.48 -1.03
C ALA A 82 4.39 -12.33 -0.27
N ALA A 83 5.05 -13.27 -0.93
CA ALA A 83 6.22 -13.95 -0.36
C ALA A 83 7.38 -12.95 -0.18
N PRO A 84 8.01 -12.83 1.00
CA PRO A 84 9.09 -11.89 1.24
C PRO A 84 10.42 -12.34 0.65
N ILE A 85 11.20 -11.41 0.08
CA ILE A 85 12.64 -11.58 -0.23
C ILE A 85 13.43 -10.70 0.75
N THR A 86 14.59 -11.19 1.23
CA THR A 86 15.44 -10.52 2.23
C THR A 86 16.68 -9.92 1.57
N LEU A 87 16.99 -8.65 1.83
CA LEU A 87 18.25 -8.01 1.42
C LEU A 87 19.17 -7.84 2.64
N ILE A 88 20.45 -8.26 2.52
CA ILE A 88 21.46 -8.13 3.58
C ILE A 88 22.44 -7.02 3.20
N SER A 89 22.50 -5.96 4.01
CA SER A 89 23.46 -4.85 3.84
C SER A 89 24.70 -5.10 4.69
N THR A 90 25.87 -5.25 4.06
CA THR A 90 27.18 -5.34 4.73
C THR A 90 27.96 -4.06 4.42
N THR A 91 27.98 -2.98 5.24
CA THR A 91 29.07 -2.52 6.16
C THR A 91 28.80 -1.04 6.62
N PRO A 92 29.45 -0.44 7.66
CA PRO A 92 29.25 -0.52 9.14
C PRO A 92 28.60 0.78 9.73
N ALA A 93 28.14 0.97 10.98
CA ALA A 93 28.15 0.24 12.24
C ALA A 93 26.87 0.59 13.07
N VAL A 94 25.68 0.35 12.54
CA VAL A 94 24.47 0.05 13.34
C VAL A 94 23.66 -0.86 12.45
N GLU A 95 23.76 -2.17 12.65
CA GLU A 95 23.02 -3.16 11.87
C GLU A 95 21.52 -2.91 12.04
N LYS A 96 20.92 -2.22 11.07
CA LYS A 96 19.49 -2.19 10.88
C LYS A 96 19.21 -2.98 9.62
N THR A 97 18.73 -4.20 9.80
CA THR A 97 18.20 -5.02 8.72
C THR A 97 16.85 -4.45 8.32
N TYR A 98 16.74 -3.95 7.09
CA TYR A 98 15.48 -3.52 6.50
C TYR A 98 14.98 -4.63 5.56
N THR A 99 13.74 -5.08 5.76
CA THR A 99 13.11 -6.06 4.87
C THR A 99 12.27 -5.30 3.83
N LEU A 100 12.59 -5.47 2.55
CA LEU A 100 11.83 -4.93 1.42
C LEU A 100 11.08 -6.06 0.75
N GLN A 101 9.75 -6.07 0.86
CA GLN A 101 8.90 -7.08 0.23
C GLN A 101 8.56 -6.67 -1.21
N VAL A 102 8.92 -7.52 -2.18
CA VAL A 102 8.60 -7.33 -3.61
C VAL A 102 7.77 -8.52 -4.06
N THR A 103 6.59 -8.28 -4.62
CA THR A 103 5.69 -9.36 -5.09
C THR A 103 6.06 -9.83 -6.50
N ASP A 104 5.69 -11.05 -6.88
CA ASP A 104 5.80 -11.54 -8.27
C ASP A 104 5.09 -10.61 -9.26
N SER A 105 3.97 -10.00 -8.85
CA SER A 105 3.24 -9.03 -9.66
C SER A 105 4.03 -7.74 -9.89
N THR A 106 4.78 -7.28 -8.87
CA THR A 106 5.68 -6.14 -8.97
C THR A 106 6.85 -6.48 -9.88
N LEU A 107 7.41 -7.69 -9.75
CA LEU A 107 8.50 -8.17 -10.60
C LEU A 107 8.07 -8.27 -12.08
N ALA A 108 6.88 -8.81 -12.33
CA ALA A 108 6.29 -8.88 -13.66
C ALA A 108 6.03 -7.49 -14.24
N THR A 109 5.57 -6.54 -13.42
CA THR A 109 5.37 -5.14 -13.84
C THR A 109 6.69 -4.49 -14.23
N ILE A 110 7.75 -4.70 -13.44
CA ILE A 110 9.09 -4.20 -13.73
C ILE A 110 9.63 -4.82 -15.03
N ARG A 111 9.49 -6.14 -15.21
CA ARG A 111 9.89 -6.83 -16.44
C ARG A 111 9.15 -6.24 -17.66
N ASN A 112 7.84 -6.05 -17.54
CA ASN A 112 7.03 -5.48 -18.61
C ASN A 112 7.41 -4.03 -18.91
N ALA A 113 7.71 -3.22 -17.89
CA ALA A 113 8.20 -1.85 -18.07
C ALA A 113 9.58 -1.82 -18.73
N ALA A 114 10.49 -2.73 -18.37
CA ALA A 114 11.81 -2.84 -18.98
C ALA A 114 11.74 -3.18 -20.47
N LEU A 115 10.75 -3.98 -20.89
CA LEU A 115 10.50 -4.29 -22.31
C LEU A 115 9.98 -3.08 -23.12
N LEU A 116 9.54 -2.01 -22.47
CA LEU A 116 9.13 -0.76 -23.12
C LEU A 116 10.28 0.25 -23.27
N LEU A 117 11.45 -0.03 -22.67
CA LEU A 117 12.63 0.81 -22.78
C LEU A 117 13.43 0.47 -24.05
N PRO A 118 14.31 1.38 -24.51
CA PRO A 118 15.32 1.03 -25.52
C PRO A 118 16.07 -0.24 -25.13
N VAL A 119 16.26 -1.15 -26.09
CA VAL A 119 16.71 -2.54 -25.86
C VAL A 119 17.95 -2.63 -24.96
N GLU A 120 18.94 -1.76 -25.18
CA GLU A 120 20.18 -1.74 -24.40
C GLU A 120 19.94 -1.46 -22.91
N ILE A 121 18.99 -0.56 -22.60
CA ILE A 121 18.62 -0.19 -21.24
C ILE A 121 17.72 -1.27 -20.63
N GLY A 122 16.71 -1.73 -21.39
CA GLY A 122 15.75 -2.73 -20.93
C GLY A 122 16.41 -4.06 -20.56
N MET A 123 17.31 -4.57 -21.41
CA MET A 123 18.03 -5.82 -21.17
C MET A 123 19.01 -5.72 -19.99
N GLY A 124 19.70 -4.59 -19.85
CA GLY A 124 20.57 -4.34 -18.70
C GLY A 124 19.79 -4.34 -17.38
N LEU A 125 18.60 -3.71 -17.38
CA LEU A 125 17.72 -3.68 -16.21
C LEU A 125 17.22 -5.08 -15.85
N LEU A 126 16.77 -5.86 -16.84
CA LEU A 126 16.30 -7.24 -16.64
C LEU A 126 17.39 -8.15 -16.05
N ALA A 127 18.62 -8.02 -16.53
CA ALA A 127 19.75 -8.80 -16.03
C ALA A 127 20.06 -8.48 -14.55
N GLN A 128 20.00 -7.21 -14.16
CA GLN A 128 20.20 -6.79 -12.76
C GLN A 128 19.08 -7.34 -11.85
N PHE A 129 17.83 -7.34 -12.31
CA PHE A 129 16.72 -7.91 -11.54
C PHE A 129 16.82 -9.43 -11.38
N GLU A 130 17.24 -10.16 -12.41
CA GLU A 130 17.48 -11.60 -12.29
C GLU A 130 18.63 -11.91 -11.33
N ALA A 131 19.68 -11.08 -11.30
CA ALA A 131 20.76 -11.22 -10.33
C ALA A 131 20.27 -11.06 -8.88
N ILE A 132 19.41 -10.06 -8.62
CA ILE A 132 18.78 -9.84 -7.30
C ILE A 132 17.83 -10.99 -6.93
N ARG A 133 17.16 -11.61 -7.92
CA ARG A 133 16.27 -12.76 -7.66
C ARG A 133 17.03 -14.02 -7.27
N GLN A 134 18.27 -14.19 -7.75
CA GLN A 134 19.09 -15.39 -7.53
C GLN A 134 20.02 -15.29 -6.31
N SER A 135 20.20 -14.09 -5.74
CA SER A 135 20.98 -13.82 -4.52
C SER A 135 20.17 -14.04 -3.26
#